data_AF-A0A418W142-F1
#
_entry.id   AF-A0A418W142-F1
#
_cell.length_a   1.000
_cell.length_b   1.000
_cell.length_c   1.000
_cell.angle_alpha   90.00
_cell.angle_beta   90.00
_cell.angle_gamma   90.00
#
_symmetry.space_group_name_H-M   'P 1'
#
loop_
_entity.id
_entity.type
_entity.pdbx_description
1 polymer ?
#
loop_
_entity_poly.entity_id
_entity_poly.type
_entity_poly.pdbx_seq_one_letter_code
_entity_poly.pdbx_strand_id
1 'polypeptide(L)'
;MSIDRTELERLLADRPAGSRSAMQAVRESYTDIGLMRERGLSWSEISDLLAQLGVTARANQPISAVTLRSAFFLVGNEGRGDSLGEGESATPAETLAAVHRAALEAGRPSPPVEIESGETDATADDMPLEEAVAPPGEDAPQEVSFQGESDDSPTIAPSSPELDALPASLPPQPEPDANDPTLVAPHTETPTLPAAPPVESQGARTLMSHDETTNVFWKGDRMLGTIFVLNDRGGVGKTLLSHHLMATAMLEGLQLKVVEYEVNERLARLFGPEMVEHRRISQDFMNMMGSGDGFYEFWDLIGPELQRGGRLYDFGGNISQWFFNWAEVSGFDYYVGDGERLTFMVPVTVDLASLSTGMATLERVATIAPKAKRVLVENGFSGPFSQLEDSQYARRKAEMVEREGLHVISMNPCSAPAWARLTGHRLDQVATMTREDLVKLGMTPPVASRSLIVIHEWLRTMRQSLSPYLHDALRQTGGVAAKTGR
;
A
#
# COMPACT_ATOMS: atom_id res chain seq x y z
N MET A 1 5.22 39.50 0.07
CA MET A 1 6.32 40.48 0.24
C MET A 1 7.53 39.91 -0.48
N SER A 2 8.07 40.63 -1.48
CA SER A 2 9.26 40.22 -2.25
C SER A 2 10.51 40.34 -1.36
N ILE A 3 11.36 39.32 -1.29
CA ILE A 3 12.67 39.44 -0.63
C ILE A 3 13.54 40.38 -1.46
N ASP A 4 14.20 41.33 -0.80
CA ASP A 4 15.30 42.07 -1.41
C ASP A 4 16.53 41.15 -1.51
N ARG A 5 17.09 41.05 -2.73
CA ARG A 5 18.24 40.21 -3.06
C ARG A 5 19.43 40.43 -2.11
N THR A 6 19.60 41.66 -1.63
CA THR A 6 20.66 42.03 -0.69
C THR A 6 20.46 41.45 0.72
N GLU A 7 19.22 41.23 1.15
CA GLU A 7 18.91 40.61 2.45
C GLU A 7 19.21 39.10 2.42
N LEU A 8 18.95 38.45 1.28
CA LEU A 8 19.23 37.03 1.07
C LEU A 8 20.74 36.74 0.96
N GLU A 9 21.47 37.58 0.23
CA GLU A 9 22.94 37.48 0.11
C GLU A 9 23.60 37.66 1.48
N ARG A 10 23.07 38.54 2.34
CA ARG A 10 23.58 38.77 3.69
C ARG A 10 23.32 37.59 4.66
N LEU A 11 22.19 36.90 4.55
CA LEU A 11 21.86 35.75 5.41
C LEU A 11 22.78 34.54 5.18
N LEU A 12 23.40 34.46 3.99
CA LEU A 12 24.12 33.27 3.54
C LEU A 12 25.62 33.51 3.28
N ALA A 13 26.11 34.75 3.42
CA ALA A 13 27.51 35.14 3.17
C ALA A 13 28.56 34.51 4.11
N ASP A 14 28.18 34.09 5.33
CA ASP A 14 29.13 33.59 6.34
C ASP A 14 29.35 32.07 6.30
N ARG A 15 28.87 31.36 5.28
CA ARG A 15 28.92 29.89 5.25
C ARG A 15 30.04 29.32 4.37
N PRO A 16 30.70 28.24 4.82
CA PRO A 16 31.78 27.63 4.06
C PRO A 16 31.25 27.04 2.75
N ALA A 17 31.84 27.41 1.61
CA ALA A 17 31.56 26.82 0.31
C ALA A 17 32.28 25.47 0.15
N GLY A 18 31.61 24.46 -0.38
CA GLY A 18 32.21 23.14 -0.62
C GLY A 18 31.22 22.09 -1.10
N SER A 19 31.73 21.03 -1.72
CA SER A 19 30.94 19.90 -2.22
C SER A 19 30.32 19.10 -1.05
N ARG A 20 29.00 19.16 -0.91
CA ARG A 20 28.27 18.47 0.17
C ARG A 20 27.27 17.46 -0.40
N SER A 21 26.83 16.55 0.46
CA SER A 21 25.62 15.78 0.16
C SER A 21 24.41 16.72 0.24
N ALA A 22 23.37 16.44 -0.55
CA ALA A 22 22.15 17.24 -0.53
C ALA A 22 21.51 17.29 0.87
N MET A 23 21.56 16.19 1.62
CA MET A 23 21.08 16.13 3.02
C MET A 23 21.83 17.10 3.93
N GLN A 24 23.16 17.17 3.81
CA GLN A 24 23.97 18.05 4.66
C GLN A 24 23.77 19.52 4.30
N ALA A 25 23.73 19.84 3.00
CA ALA A 25 23.40 21.17 2.51
C ALA A 25 22.03 21.65 3.01
N VAL A 26 21.05 20.74 3.05
CA VAL A 26 19.71 21.03 3.55
C VAL A 26 19.66 21.17 5.07
N ARG A 27 20.40 20.37 5.84
CA ARG A 27 20.49 20.53 7.30
C ARG A 27 21.02 21.89 7.70
N GLU A 28 22.09 22.33 7.04
CA GLU A 28 22.72 23.61 7.34
C GLU A 28 21.80 24.77 6.94
N SER A 29 21.10 24.67 5.80
CA SER A 29 20.20 25.72 5.28
C SER A 29 18.73 25.49 5.63
N TYR A 30 18.41 24.66 6.63
CA TYR A 30 17.04 24.21 6.88
C TYR A 30 16.09 25.39 7.21
N THR A 31 16.48 26.24 8.14
CA THR A 31 15.70 27.44 8.53
C THR A 31 15.49 28.39 7.36
N ASP A 32 16.53 28.59 6.54
CA ASP A 32 16.49 29.50 5.39
C ASP A 32 15.56 28.95 4.29
N ILE A 33 15.65 27.65 4.00
CA ILE A 33 14.76 26.96 3.06
C ILE A 33 13.31 27.02 3.55
N GLY A 34 13.07 26.83 4.86
CA GLY A 34 11.75 26.97 5.48
C GLY A 34 11.16 28.37 5.27
N LEU A 35 11.96 29.40 5.53
CA LEU A 35 11.55 30.80 5.36
C LEU A 35 11.31 31.17 3.90
N MET A 36 12.10 30.64 2.96
CA MET A 36 11.84 30.80 1.52
C MET A 36 10.52 30.13 1.11
N ARG A 37 10.21 28.96 1.65
CA ARG A 37 8.92 28.26 1.42
C ARG A 37 7.74 29.02 2.00
N GLU A 38 7.85 29.56 3.22
CA GLU A 38 6.82 30.40 3.84
C GLU A 38 6.55 31.68 3.02
N ARG A 39 7.58 32.20 2.35
CA ARG A 39 7.47 33.37 1.47
C ARG A 39 6.99 33.03 0.05
N GLY A 40 6.63 31.77 -0.20
CA GLY A 40 5.97 31.32 -1.42
C GLY A 40 6.92 30.91 -2.56
N LEU A 41 8.23 30.79 -2.33
CA LEU A 41 9.16 30.35 -3.37
C LEU A 41 8.93 28.86 -3.72
N SER A 42 8.98 28.56 -5.01
CA SER A 42 8.97 27.20 -5.53
C SER A 42 10.29 26.48 -5.26
N TRP A 43 10.27 25.14 -5.26
CA TRP A 43 11.49 24.34 -5.04
C TRP A 43 12.57 24.55 -6.11
N SER A 44 12.17 24.91 -7.34
CA SER A 44 13.09 25.30 -8.41
C SER A 44 13.76 26.62 -8.11
N GLU A 45 13.00 27.64 -7.69
CA GLU A 45 13.57 28.96 -7.33
C GLU A 45 14.52 28.84 -6.14
N ILE A 46 14.18 28.03 -5.13
CA ILE A 46 15.05 27.77 -3.98
C ILE A 46 16.32 27.02 -4.42
N SER A 47 16.20 26.01 -5.29
CA SER A 47 17.34 25.29 -5.87
C SER A 47 18.29 26.23 -6.60
N ASP A 48 17.76 27.11 -7.45
CA ASP A 48 18.55 28.04 -8.24
C ASP A 48 19.24 29.08 -7.35
N LEU A 49 18.56 29.59 -6.31
CA LEU A 49 19.14 30.49 -5.32
C LEU A 49 20.26 29.81 -4.51
N LEU A 50 20.04 28.57 -4.06
CA LEU A 50 21.08 27.80 -3.36
C LEU A 50 22.30 27.57 -4.25
N ALA A 51 22.09 27.27 -5.53
CA ALA A 51 23.18 27.08 -6.49
C ALA A 51 23.95 28.38 -6.75
N GLN A 52 23.28 29.53 -6.88
CA GLN A 52 23.92 30.85 -7.00
C GLN A 52 24.77 31.20 -5.78
N LEU A 53 24.39 30.68 -4.60
CA LEU A 53 25.10 30.88 -3.33
C LEU A 53 26.16 29.79 -3.06
N GLY A 54 26.44 28.92 -4.03
CA GLY A 54 27.47 27.89 -3.93
C GLY A 54 27.07 26.64 -3.12
N VAL A 55 25.81 26.55 -2.70
CA VAL A 55 25.26 25.35 -2.05
C VAL A 55 24.87 24.34 -3.12
N THR A 56 25.78 23.40 -3.38
CA THR A 56 25.67 22.43 -4.48
C THR A 56 25.80 20.99 -3.97
N ALA A 57 25.31 20.04 -4.77
CA ALA A 57 25.52 18.62 -4.55
C ALA A 57 26.97 18.21 -4.89
N ARG A 58 27.27 16.90 -4.82
CA ARG A 58 28.55 16.37 -5.30
C ARG A 58 28.82 16.82 -6.74
N ALA A 59 30.07 17.16 -7.02
CA ALA A 59 30.56 17.68 -8.31
C ALA A 59 30.05 19.08 -8.72
N ASN A 60 29.75 19.96 -7.75
CA ASN A 60 29.30 21.34 -7.98
C ASN A 60 28.01 21.45 -8.82
N GLN A 61 27.19 20.40 -8.86
CA GLN A 61 25.91 20.46 -9.55
C GLN A 61 24.84 21.07 -8.64
N PRO A 62 23.91 21.90 -9.17
CA PRO A 62 22.74 22.35 -8.44
C PRO A 62 21.99 21.18 -7.83
N ILE A 63 21.52 21.32 -6.59
CA ILE A 63 20.67 20.30 -5.97
C ILE A 63 19.32 20.35 -6.68
N SER A 64 18.95 19.31 -7.43
CA SER A 64 17.66 19.33 -8.14
C SER A 64 16.49 19.63 -7.20
N ALA A 65 15.48 20.35 -7.69
CA ALA A 65 14.29 20.72 -6.90
C ALA A 65 13.62 19.51 -6.22
N VAL A 66 13.60 18.35 -6.89
CA VAL A 66 13.05 17.10 -6.33
C VAL A 66 13.94 16.57 -5.20
N THR A 67 15.26 16.54 -5.40
CA THR A 67 16.22 16.12 -4.37
C THR A 67 16.19 17.06 -3.17
N LEU A 68 16.09 18.37 -3.40
CA LEU A 68 16.02 19.40 -2.37
C LEU A 68 14.77 19.24 -1.51
N ARG A 69 13.60 19.05 -2.14
CA ARG A 69 12.33 18.81 -1.45
C ARG A 69 12.37 17.54 -0.60
N SER A 70 12.86 16.44 -1.17
CA SER A 70 12.97 15.16 -0.47
C SER A 70 13.91 15.25 0.73
N ALA A 71 15.08 15.88 0.55
CA ALA A 71 16.03 16.09 1.63
C ALA A 71 15.46 17.00 2.73
N PHE A 72 14.73 18.07 2.37
CA PHE A 72 14.08 18.97 3.33
C PHE A 72 13.04 18.25 4.17
N PHE A 73 12.22 17.39 3.55
CA PHE A 73 11.23 16.60 4.28
C PHE A 73 11.89 15.59 5.23
N LEU A 74 12.95 14.91 4.78
CA LEU A 74 13.69 13.95 5.61
C LEU A 74 14.36 14.64 6.81
N VAL A 75 15.02 15.77 6.60
CA VAL A 75 15.65 16.55 7.69
C VAL A 75 14.61 17.10 8.67
N GLY A 76 13.45 17.53 8.19
CA GLY A 76 12.36 18.00 9.05
C GLY A 76 11.79 16.92 9.98
N ASN A 77 11.81 15.67 9.52
CA ASN A 77 11.40 14.53 10.34
C ASN A 77 12.46 14.14 11.38
N GLU A 78 13.76 14.37 11.10
CA GLU A 78 14.83 14.18 12.08
C GLU A 78 14.69 15.15 13.27
N GLY A 79 14.45 16.44 13.02
CA GLY A 79 14.34 17.47 14.08
C GLY A 79 13.09 17.36 14.98
N ARG A 80 12.04 16.68 14.53
CA ARG A 80 10.86 16.39 15.38
C ARG A 80 11.09 15.25 16.38
N GLY A 81 12.15 14.46 16.20
CA GLY A 81 12.56 13.43 17.16
C GLY A 81 13.32 13.99 18.38
N ASP A 82 14.00 15.12 18.23
CA ASP A 82 14.95 15.64 19.24
C ASP A 82 14.34 16.65 20.24
N SER A 83 13.07 17.04 20.08
CA SER A 83 12.40 18.01 20.98
C SER A 83 11.69 17.38 22.19
N LEU A 84 11.86 16.08 22.40
CA LEU A 84 11.44 15.40 23.62
C LEU A 84 12.67 15.06 24.48
N GLY A 85 12.99 15.97 25.40
CA GLY A 85 13.73 15.73 26.65
C GLY A 85 15.04 14.93 26.59
N GLU A 86 16.16 15.62 26.86
CA GLU A 86 17.44 14.98 27.18
C GLU A 86 17.27 13.89 28.26
N GLY A 87 17.42 12.64 27.83
CA GLY A 87 17.46 11.45 28.64
C GLY A 87 17.84 10.25 27.77
N GLU A 88 19.17 10.07 27.59
CA GLU A 88 19.81 8.86 27.04
C GLU A 88 19.20 8.27 25.75
N SER A 89 19.48 8.89 24.59
CA SER A 89 19.26 8.26 23.28
C SER A 89 20.55 8.02 22.48
N ALA A 90 21.68 7.86 23.17
CA ALA A 90 22.79 7.14 22.57
C ALA A 90 22.43 5.65 22.59
N THR A 91 22.17 5.06 21.43
CA THR A 91 22.09 3.60 21.29
C THR A 91 23.32 2.99 21.95
N PRO A 92 23.17 2.10 22.95
CA PRO A 92 24.32 1.49 23.60
C PRO A 92 25.16 0.79 22.53
N ALA A 93 26.47 1.00 22.54
CA ALA A 93 27.40 0.39 21.58
C ALA A 93 27.22 -1.15 21.48
N GLU A 94 26.71 -1.77 22.54
CA GLU A 94 26.32 -3.17 22.59
C GLU A 94 25.19 -3.55 21.62
N THR A 95 24.21 -2.66 21.38
CA THR A 95 23.09 -2.90 20.46
C THR A 95 23.56 -2.86 19.01
N LEU A 96 24.42 -1.90 18.66
CA LEU A 96 25.07 -1.84 17.35
C LEU A 96 26.02 -3.03 17.13
N ALA A 97 26.75 -3.45 18.17
CA ALA A 97 27.60 -4.62 18.12
C ALA A 97 26.81 -5.93 17.96
N ALA A 98 25.63 -6.05 18.59
CA ALA A 98 24.74 -7.21 18.46
C ALA A 98 24.15 -7.31 17.04
N VAL A 99 23.69 -6.18 16.47
CA VAL A 99 23.17 -6.13 15.10
C VAL A 99 24.26 -6.45 14.08
N HIS A 100 25.47 -5.92 14.27
CA HIS A 100 26.61 -6.22 13.40
C HIS A 100 27.03 -7.70 13.49
N ARG A 101 26.96 -8.32 14.68
CA ARG A 101 27.26 -9.75 14.88
C ARG A 101 26.23 -10.65 14.21
N ALA A 102 24.94 -10.34 14.35
CA ALA A 102 23.86 -11.08 13.70
C ALA A 102 23.93 -11.00 12.16
N ALA A 103 24.32 -9.85 11.62
CA ALA A 103 24.52 -9.69 10.17
C ALA A 103 25.69 -10.54 9.63
N LEU A 104 26.74 -10.74 10.42
CA LEU A 104 27.88 -11.60 10.05
C LEU A 104 27.57 -13.10 10.18
N GLU A 105 26.70 -13.51 11.11
CA GLU A 105 26.24 -14.90 11.26
C GLU A 105 25.27 -15.33 10.15
N ALA A 106 24.41 -14.42 9.68
CA ALA A 106 23.49 -14.69 8.57
C ALA A 106 24.18 -14.96 7.23
N GLY A 107 25.47 -14.60 7.10
CA GLY A 107 26.27 -14.81 5.89
C GLY A 107 27.06 -16.11 5.85
N ARG A 108 27.00 -16.96 6.90
CA ARG A 108 27.75 -18.23 6.93
C ARG A 108 26.84 -19.41 6.53
N PRO A 109 27.25 -20.25 5.56
CA PRO A 109 26.55 -21.50 5.30
C PRO A 109 26.67 -22.43 6.51
N SER A 110 25.54 -22.96 6.97
CA SER A 110 25.48 -23.88 8.12
C SER A 110 26.34 -25.11 7.88
N PRO A 111 27.09 -25.61 8.89
CA PRO A 111 27.83 -26.85 8.76
C PRO A 111 26.86 -28.05 8.60
N PRO A 112 27.29 -29.10 7.88
CA PRO A 112 26.47 -30.30 7.70
C PRO A 112 26.25 -31.00 9.04
N VAL A 113 25.01 -31.42 9.27
CA VAL A 113 24.58 -32.14 10.47
C VAL A 113 25.16 -33.56 10.43
N GLU A 114 26.03 -33.88 11.38
CA GLU A 114 26.48 -35.26 11.64
C GLU A 114 25.31 -36.06 12.23
N ILE A 115 24.94 -37.15 11.57
CA ILE A 115 23.95 -38.10 12.06
C ILE A 115 24.69 -39.14 12.89
N GLU A 116 24.54 -39.09 14.22
CA GLU A 116 24.97 -40.16 15.10
C GLU A 116 24.09 -41.40 14.90
N SER A 117 24.67 -42.43 14.30
CA SER A 117 24.10 -43.78 14.22
C SER A 117 24.42 -44.54 15.51
N GLY A 118 23.41 -44.72 16.36
CA GLY A 118 23.48 -45.61 17.52
C GLY A 118 23.43 -47.09 17.11
N GLU A 119 24.44 -47.83 17.55
CA GLU A 119 24.60 -49.28 17.44
C GLU A 119 23.55 -50.04 18.26
N THR A 120 22.98 -51.11 17.69
CA THR A 120 22.67 -52.33 18.45
C THR A 120 23.00 -53.57 17.63
N ASP A 121 23.74 -54.42 18.32
CA ASP A 121 24.41 -55.68 17.99
C ASP A 121 23.44 -56.86 17.73
N ALA A 122 23.74 -57.70 16.71
CA ALA A 122 23.41 -59.13 16.68
C ALA A 122 23.93 -59.86 15.41
N THR A 123 25.01 -60.63 15.62
CA THR A 123 25.30 -62.01 15.14
C THR A 123 25.46 -62.34 13.64
N ALA A 124 26.70 -62.73 13.30
CA ALA A 124 27.18 -63.90 12.52
C ALA A 124 26.47 -64.30 11.21
N ASP A 125 27.18 -64.31 10.06
CA ASP A 125 27.94 -65.48 9.56
C ASP A 125 28.60 -65.17 8.18
N ASP A 126 29.72 -65.85 7.93
CA ASP A 126 30.34 -66.24 6.65
C ASP A 126 30.94 -65.23 5.62
N MET A 127 32.18 -65.55 5.24
CA MET A 127 32.99 -65.03 4.10
C MET A 127 32.58 -65.73 2.76
N PRO A 128 33.10 -65.43 1.53
CA PRO A 128 34.36 -64.73 1.19
C PRO A 128 34.39 -63.79 -0.05
N LEU A 129 35.47 -62.99 -0.09
CA LEU A 129 36.28 -62.47 -1.20
C LEU A 129 35.69 -62.41 -2.62
N GLU A 130 35.68 -61.20 -3.21
CA GLU A 130 36.11 -61.03 -4.62
C GLU A 130 36.63 -59.61 -4.91
N GLU A 131 37.34 -59.54 -6.01
CA GLU A 131 38.51 -58.72 -6.30
C GLU A 131 38.17 -57.49 -7.17
N ALA A 132 39.06 -56.49 -7.09
CA ALA A 132 39.54 -55.69 -8.22
C ALA A 132 38.91 -54.32 -8.59
N VAL A 133 39.87 -53.48 -9.01
CA VAL A 133 39.85 -52.37 -9.98
C VAL A 133 39.71 -50.95 -9.42
N ALA A 134 40.87 -50.32 -9.25
CA ALA A 134 41.05 -48.87 -9.28
C ALA A 134 40.96 -48.32 -10.72
N PRO A 135 40.57 -47.04 -10.87
CA PRO A 135 41.09 -46.21 -11.95
C PRO A 135 41.79 -44.94 -11.43
N PRO A 136 42.78 -44.40 -12.19
CA PRO A 136 43.63 -43.29 -11.77
C PRO A 136 43.18 -41.93 -12.34
N GLY A 137 43.62 -40.86 -11.66
CA GLY A 137 44.32 -39.75 -12.31
C GLY A 137 43.55 -38.45 -12.62
N GLU A 138 44.28 -37.35 -12.41
CA GLU A 138 44.12 -36.00 -13.00
C GLU A 138 43.02 -35.08 -12.42
N ASP A 139 43.21 -33.78 -12.20
CA ASP A 139 44.38 -32.91 -12.16
C ASP A 139 43.94 -31.61 -11.45
N ALA A 140 44.87 -30.93 -10.78
CA ALA A 140 44.62 -29.67 -10.08
C ALA A 140 44.71 -28.45 -11.04
N PRO A 141 43.90 -27.38 -10.88
CA PRO A 141 44.12 -26.13 -11.60
C PRO A 141 44.98 -25.13 -10.81
N GLN A 142 46.01 -24.62 -11.49
CA GLN A 142 46.92 -23.55 -11.07
C GLN A 142 46.26 -22.16 -11.10
N GLU A 143 46.68 -21.33 -10.15
CA GLU A 143 46.51 -19.87 -10.11
C GLU A 143 47.28 -19.17 -11.25
N VAL A 144 46.67 -18.15 -11.88
CA VAL A 144 47.40 -17.21 -12.72
C VAL A 144 47.00 -15.78 -12.37
N SER A 145 48.00 -15.04 -11.92
CA SER A 145 48.05 -13.59 -11.69
C SER A 145 47.96 -12.78 -12.97
N PHE A 146 47.28 -11.63 -12.95
CA PHE A 146 47.39 -10.58 -13.98
C PHE A 146 47.75 -9.23 -13.33
N GLN A 147 48.85 -8.64 -13.81
CA GLN A 147 49.26 -7.23 -13.63
C GLN A 147 49.55 -6.64 -15.02
N GLY A 148 49.25 -5.35 -15.21
CA GLY A 148 50.04 -4.46 -16.07
C GLY A 148 49.41 -3.92 -17.36
N GLU A 149 48.84 -2.71 -17.25
CA GLU A 149 48.91 -1.52 -18.13
C GLU A 149 49.32 -1.65 -19.62
N SER A 150 48.56 -0.99 -20.53
CA SER A 150 48.98 0.24 -21.24
C SER A 150 47.95 0.74 -22.28
N ASP A 151 47.91 2.06 -22.43
CA ASP A 151 47.23 2.90 -23.43
C ASP A 151 47.17 2.34 -24.88
N ASP A 152 46.03 2.51 -25.56
CA ASP A 152 45.99 3.28 -26.81
C ASP A 152 44.54 3.64 -27.21
N SER A 153 44.32 4.91 -27.55
CA SER A 153 43.05 5.44 -28.08
C SER A 153 43.00 5.30 -29.60
N PRO A 154 41.81 5.13 -30.20
CA PRO A 154 41.49 6.02 -31.30
C PRO A 154 40.07 6.60 -31.26
N THR A 155 40.05 7.91 -31.46
CA THR A 155 38.97 8.79 -31.88
C THR A 155 38.13 8.20 -33.03
N ILE A 156 36.82 8.05 -32.82
CA ILE A 156 35.84 7.86 -33.91
C ILE A 156 34.78 8.96 -33.80
N ALA A 157 34.62 9.69 -34.90
CA ALA A 157 33.67 10.77 -35.09
C ALA A 157 32.21 10.28 -35.11
N PRO A 158 31.23 11.11 -34.71
CA PRO A 158 29.82 10.75 -34.73
C PRO A 158 29.24 10.84 -36.15
N SER A 159 28.85 9.70 -36.72
CA SER A 159 28.01 9.62 -37.91
C SER A 159 26.53 9.71 -37.52
N SER A 160 25.85 10.69 -38.11
CA SER A 160 24.39 10.89 -38.07
C SER A 160 23.64 9.65 -38.59
N PRO A 161 22.57 9.19 -37.91
CA PRO A 161 21.63 8.26 -38.51
C PRO A 161 20.60 9.01 -39.36
N GLU A 162 20.54 8.57 -40.60
CA GLU A 162 19.60 8.88 -41.67
C GLU A 162 18.15 8.56 -41.26
N LEU A 163 17.23 9.46 -41.63
CA LEU A 163 15.79 9.35 -41.46
C LEU A 163 15.24 8.26 -42.39
N ASP A 164 14.70 7.18 -41.81
CA ASP A 164 13.99 6.16 -42.58
C ASP A 164 12.50 6.09 -42.20
N ALA A 165 11.70 6.26 -43.25
CA ALA A 165 10.38 5.70 -43.52
C ALA A 165 9.25 5.82 -42.48
N LEU A 166 8.35 6.78 -42.73
CA LEU A 166 6.96 6.75 -42.29
C LEU A 166 6.21 5.54 -42.89
N PRO A 167 5.50 4.71 -42.09
CA PRO A 167 4.61 3.70 -42.64
C PRO A 167 3.30 4.30 -43.17
N ALA A 168 2.87 3.72 -44.29
CA ALA A 168 1.78 4.15 -45.14
C ALA A 168 0.40 4.23 -44.45
N SER A 169 -0.35 5.24 -44.85
CA SER A 169 -1.74 5.52 -44.53
C SER A 169 -2.66 4.37 -44.95
N LEU A 170 -3.51 3.91 -44.02
CA LEU A 170 -4.62 3.00 -44.30
C LEU A 170 -5.67 3.67 -45.20
N PRO A 171 -6.33 2.92 -46.11
CA PRO A 171 -7.41 3.45 -46.93
C PRO A 171 -8.68 3.72 -46.12
N PRO A 172 -9.47 4.75 -46.47
CA PRO A 172 -10.67 5.14 -45.73
C PRO A 172 -11.79 4.10 -45.86
N GLN A 173 -12.47 3.82 -44.74
CA GLN A 173 -13.73 3.08 -44.74
C GLN A 173 -14.87 3.95 -45.29
N PRO A 174 -15.83 3.35 -46.04
CA PRO A 174 -16.98 4.08 -46.57
C PRO A 174 -18.01 4.38 -45.48
N GLU A 175 -18.46 5.64 -45.44
CA GLU A 175 -19.64 6.09 -44.69
C GLU A 175 -20.92 5.46 -45.29
N PRO A 176 -21.90 5.04 -44.48
CA PRO A 176 -23.23 4.73 -44.98
C PRO A 176 -24.09 6.00 -45.08
N ASP A 177 -24.63 6.18 -46.29
CA ASP A 177 -25.54 7.25 -46.73
C ASP A 177 -26.76 7.48 -45.82
N ALA A 178 -27.08 8.77 -45.66
CA ALA A 178 -28.38 9.27 -45.24
C ALA A 178 -29.28 9.57 -46.47
N ASN A 179 -30.59 9.38 -46.29
CA ASN A 179 -31.77 9.73 -47.12
C ASN A 179 -32.62 8.47 -47.42
N ASP A 180 -33.95 8.39 -47.23
CA ASP A 180 -35.03 9.40 -47.19
C ASP A 180 -36.34 8.76 -46.61
N PRO A 181 -37.58 9.29 -46.72
CA PRO A 181 -38.39 9.72 -45.57
C PRO A 181 -39.81 9.07 -45.46
N THR A 182 -40.60 9.59 -44.51
CA THR A 182 -42.10 9.61 -44.44
C THR A 182 -42.89 8.30 -44.22
N LEU A 183 -43.66 8.24 -43.12
CA LEU A 183 -45.15 8.09 -43.15
C LEU A 183 -45.81 8.13 -41.76
N VAL A 184 -46.57 9.21 -41.55
CA VAL A 184 -47.90 9.39 -40.90
C VAL A 184 -48.50 8.30 -39.99
N ALA A 185 -49.03 8.78 -38.85
CA ALA A 185 -49.77 8.12 -37.77
C ALA A 185 -51.02 7.30 -38.17
N PRO A 186 -51.62 6.54 -37.21
CA PRO A 186 -52.82 7.12 -36.60
C PRO A 186 -53.02 6.87 -35.08
N HIS A 187 -53.88 7.76 -34.57
CA HIS A 187 -54.50 7.90 -33.26
C HIS A 187 -54.90 6.63 -32.48
N THR A 188 -54.84 6.73 -31.16
CA THR A 188 -55.74 5.98 -30.27
C THR A 188 -56.15 6.88 -29.10
N GLU A 189 -57.47 7.14 -29.04
CA GLU A 189 -58.21 7.82 -27.97
C GLU A 189 -58.34 6.92 -26.75
N THR A 190 -58.33 7.44 -25.51
CA THR A 190 -59.30 7.16 -24.41
C THR A 190 -58.96 7.93 -23.10
N PRO A 191 -59.83 8.03 -22.05
CA PRO A 191 -60.70 9.19 -21.87
C PRO A 191 -60.63 9.85 -20.46
N THR A 192 -61.51 10.84 -20.33
CA THR A 192 -61.85 11.82 -19.29
C THR A 192 -61.96 11.37 -17.81
N LEU A 193 -61.54 12.29 -16.94
CA LEU A 193 -61.68 12.35 -15.46
C LEU A 193 -63.14 12.41 -14.95
N PRO A 194 -63.34 12.11 -13.65
CA PRO A 194 -64.29 12.90 -12.85
C PRO A 194 -63.72 13.46 -11.52
N ALA A 195 -63.91 14.77 -11.38
CA ALA A 195 -64.22 15.62 -10.21
C ALA A 195 -63.69 15.33 -8.79
N ALA A 196 -63.09 16.38 -8.20
CA ALA A 196 -62.81 16.58 -6.79
C ALA A 196 -64.01 17.15 -6.00
N PRO A 197 -64.02 17.00 -4.65
CA PRO A 197 -64.74 17.90 -3.74
C PRO A 197 -63.75 18.53 -2.69
N PRO A 198 -64.16 19.49 -1.84
CA PRO A 198 -63.65 20.86 -1.86
C PRO A 198 -62.65 21.20 -0.74
N VAL A 199 -62.00 22.34 -0.94
CA VAL A 199 -61.15 23.09 -0.03
C VAL A 199 -61.97 23.70 1.11
N GLU A 200 -61.57 23.47 2.36
CA GLU A 200 -61.90 24.33 3.49
C GLU A 200 -60.64 25.07 3.96
N SER A 201 -60.77 26.39 4.03
CA SER A 201 -59.74 27.37 4.36
C SER A 201 -59.76 27.75 5.84
N GLN A 202 -58.59 28.19 6.33
CA GLN A 202 -58.28 29.01 7.53
C GLN A 202 -57.30 28.25 8.45
N GLY A 203 -56.13 28.75 8.83
CA GLY A 203 -55.65 30.12 8.86
C GLY A 203 -55.04 30.36 10.24
N ALA A 204 -53.74 30.15 10.40
CA ALA A 204 -52.96 30.74 11.49
C ALA A 204 -51.48 30.79 11.08
N ARG A 205 -51.04 31.99 10.72
CA ARG A 205 -49.64 32.36 10.57
C ARG A 205 -48.91 32.06 11.87
N THR A 206 -47.90 31.20 11.82
CA THR A 206 -46.82 31.17 12.82
C THR A 206 -45.50 31.26 12.07
N LEU A 207 -44.63 32.12 12.62
CA LEU A 207 -43.36 32.62 12.11
C LEU A 207 -42.52 31.58 11.36
N MET A 208 -41.98 31.99 10.21
CA MET A 208 -40.96 31.22 9.50
C MET A 208 -39.69 31.17 10.36
N SER A 209 -39.43 30.03 10.98
CA SER A 209 -38.04 29.63 11.22
C SER A 209 -37.55 28.96 9.94
N HIS A 210 -36.58 29.59 9.29
CA HIS A 210 -35.68 28.87 8.38
C HIS A 210 -34.97 27.81 9.21
N ASP A 211 -35.46 26.58 9.17
CA ASP A 211 -34.68 25.41 9.59
C ASP A 211 -34.16 24.74 8.31
N GLU A 212 -33.06 25.32 7.84
CA GLU A 212 -32.13 24.68 6.92
C GLU A 212 -31.42 23.57 7.68
N THR A 213 -31.72 22.31 7.38
CA THR A 213 -30.68 21.30 7.13
C THR A 213 -31.29 20.14 6.35
N THR A 214 -30.69 19.83 5.22
CA THR A 214 -30.93 18.67 4.35
C THR A 214 -30.49 17.34 4.99
N ASN A 215 -30.66 17.20 6.31
CA ASN A 215 -30.51 15.93 7.02
C ASN A 215 -31.80 15.12 6.90
N VAL A 216 -32.04 14.58 5.70
CA VAL A 216 -32.87 13.38 5.61
C VAL A 216 -32.05 12.25 6.23
N PHE A 217 -32.20 12.07 7.55
CA PHE A 217 -31.85 10.82 8.20
C PHE A 217 -32.51 9.70 7.39
N TRP A 218 -31.71 8.87 6.72
CA TRP A 218 -32.18 7.72 5.93
C TRP A 218 -32.77 6.67 6.87
N LYS A 219 -34.00 6.94 7.31
CA LYS A 219 -34.75 6.16 8.27
C LYS A 219 -35.34 4.95 7.53
N GLY A 220 -34.52 3.93 7.28
CA GLY A 220 -35.01 2.68 6.70
C GLY A 220 -33.95 1.77 6.07
N ASP A 221 -32.88 2.32 5.52
CA ASP A 221 -31.80 1.52 4.94
C ASP A 221 -30.72 1.23 5.98
N ARG A 222 -30.51 -0.06 6.24
CA ARG A 222 -29.50 -0.55 7.19
C ARG A 222 -28.13 -0.34 6.60
N MET A 223 -27.31 0.46 7.28
CA MET A 223 -26.02 0.90 6.78
C MET A 223 -24.96 -0.19 7.02
N LEU A 224 -24.26 -0.61 5.97
CA LEU A 224 -23.22 -1.65 6.04
C LEU A 224 -21.94 -1.10 6.66
N GLY A 225 -21.02 -1.98 7.05
CA GLY A 225 -19.67 -1.62 7.49
C GLY A 225 -18.69 -1.41 6.33
N THR A 226 -17.56 -0.78 6.64
CA THR A 226 -16.49 -0.46 5.68
C THR A 226 -15.16 -1.03 6.18
N ILE A 227 -14.42 -1.65 5.28
CA ILE A 227 -13.08 -2.18 5.57
C ILE A 227 -12.04 -1.30 4.87
N PHE A 228 -11.01 -0.87 5.60
CA PHE A 228 -9.83 -0.23 5.04
C PHE A 228 -8.64 -1.17 5.15
N VAL A 229 -7.87 -1.29 4.07
CA VAL A 229 -6.56 -1.94 4.05
C VAL A 229 -5.53 -0.88 3.73
N LEU A 230 -4.72 -0.51 4.73
CA LEU A 230 -3.82 0.62 4.60
C LEU A 230 -2.54 0.50 5.45
N ASN A 231 -1.48 1.13 4.96
CA ASN A 231 -0.16 1.33 5.58
C ASN A 231 0.66 2.13 4.56
N ASP A 232 1.32 3.21 4.98
CA ASP A 232 2.10 4.03 4.03
C ASP A 232 3.29 3.26 3.43
N ARG A 233 3.79 2.23 4.11
CA ARG A 233 4.88 1.39 3.57
C ARG A 233 4.41 0.56 2.37
N GLY A 234 5.08 0.75 1.23
CA GLY A 234 4.92 -0.11 0.04
C GLY A 234 5.45 -1.53 0.28
N GLY A 235 4.87 -2.55 -0.37
CA GLY A 235 5.39 -3.93 -0.33
C GLY A 235 5.00 -4.76 0.90
N VAL A 236 4.21 -4.22 1.84
CA VAL A 236 3.82 -4.94 3.07
C VAL A 236 2.69 -5.95 2.89
N GLY A 237 2.12 -6.05 1.68
CA GLY A 237 1.05 -7.02 1.37
C GLY A 237 -0.38 -6.50 1.43
N LYS A 238 -0.62 -5.18 1.34
CA LYS A 238 -1.96 -4.56 1.28
C LYS A 238 -2.86 -5.18 0.20
N THR A 239 -2.42 -5.10 -1.05
CA THR A 239 -3.13 -5.70 -2.18
C THR A 239 -3.35 -7.21 -2.02
N LEU A 240 -2.40 -7.94 -1.44
CA LEU A 240 -2.56 -9.38 -1.19
C LEU A 240 -3.63 -9.65 -0.12
N LEU A 241 -3.65 -8.88 0.96
CA LEU A 241 -4.67 -8.96 2.00
C LEU A 241 -6.06 -8.61 1.43
N SER A 242 -6.16 -7.53 0.66
CA SER A 242 -7.38 -7.13 -0.06
C SER A 242 -7.85 -8.25 -1.01
N HIS A 243 -6.93 -8.91 -1.70
CA HIS A 243 -7.23 -10.06 -2.55
C HIS A 243 -7.77 -11.26 -1.74
N HIS A 244 -7.22 -11.55 -0.56
CA HIS A 244 -7.78 -12.59 0.33
C HIS A 244 -9.17 -12.23 0.84
N LEU A 245 -9.43 -10.97 1.18
CA LEU A 245 -10.75 -10.49 1.60
C LEU A 245 -11.78 -10.65 0.46
N MET A 246 -11.41 -10.25 -0.76
CA MET A 246 -12.26 -10.45 -1.94
C MET A 246 -12.55 -11.92 -2.19
N ALA A 247 -11.52 -12.77 -2.23
CA ALA A 247 -11.70 -14.19 -2.46
C ALA A 247 -12.56 -14.85 -1.38
N THR A 248 -12.37 -14.47 -0.12
CA THR A 248 -13.21 -14.94 1.00
C THR A 248 -14.66 -14.52 0.82
N ALA A 249 -14.91 -13.24 0.52
CA ALA A 249 -16.25 -12.74 0.28
C ALA A 249 -16.95 -13.48 -0.86
N MET A 250 -16.26 -13.71 -1.98
CA MET A 250 -16.78 -14.44 -3.13
C MET A 250 -17.11 -15.90 -2.81
N LEU A 251 -16.20 -16.60 -2.11
CA LEU A 251 -16.40 -17.99 -1.69
C LEU A 251 -17.53 -18.15 -0.67
N GLU A 252 -17.84 -17.09 0.08
CA GLU A 252 -18.94 -17.06 1.07
C GLU A 252 -20.23 -16.43 0.52
N GLY A 253 -20.27 -16.05 -0.76
CA GLY A 253 -21.43 -15.44 -1.40
C GLY A 253 -21.76 -14.02 -0.89
N LEU A 254 -20.80 -13.33 -0.30
CA LEU A 254 -20.94 -11.94 0.15
C LEU A 254 -20.65 -10.97 -1.00
N GLN A 255 -21.48 -9.94 -1.13
CA GLN A 255 -21.25 -8.87 -2.09
C GLN A 255 -20.31 -7.83 -1.48
N LEU A 256 -19.06 -7.81 -1.96
CA LEU A 256 -18.05 -6.83 -1.58
C LEU A 256 -17.62 -6.05 -2.83
N LYS A 257 -17.78 -4.72 -2.79
CA LYS A 257 -17.17 -3.82 -3.77
C LYS A 257 -15.86 -3.28 -3.25
N VAL A 258 -14.88 -3.14 -4.13
CA VAL A 258 -13.57 -2.61 -3.78
C VAL A 258 -13.35 -1.26 -4.46
N VAL A 259 -12.72 -0.34 -3.73
CA VAL A 259 -12.15 0.88 -4.28
C VAL A 259 -10.65 0.82 -4.09
N GLU A 260 -9.91 0.75 -5.19
CA GLU A 260 -8.45 0.69 -5.22
C GLU A 260 -7.90 2.10 -5.44
N TYR A 261 -7.21 2.65 -4.44
CA TYR A 261 -6.44 3.88 -4.58
C TYR A 261 -4.98 3.54 -4.81
N GLU A 262 -4.52 3.66 -6.06
CA GLU A 262 -3.15 3.29 -6.41
C GLU A 262 -2.71 4.05 -7.67
N VAL A 263 -1.40 4.19 -7.88
CA VAL A 263 -0.86 4.80 -9.10
C VAL A 263 -1.16 3.94 -10.32
N ASN A 264 -1.00 2.62 -10.18
CA ASN A 264 -1.24 1.62 -11.21
C ASN A 264 -2.24 0.58 -10.70
N GLU A 265 -3.28 0.31 -11.48
CA GLU A 265 -4.24 -0.77 -11.19
C GLU A 265 -3.55 -2.12 -10.98
N ARG A 266 -3.94 -2.83 -9.92
CA ARG A 266 -3.52 -4.21 -9.61
C ARG A 266 -4.74 -5.09 -9.43
N LEU A 267 -5.63 -4.72 -8.50
CA LEU A 267 -6.88 -5.46 -8.27
C LEU A 267 -7.86 -5.24 -9.42
N ALA A 268 -8.00 -4.00 -9.90
CA ALA A 268 -8.90 -3.70 -11.02
C ALA A 268 -8.51 -4.47 -12.30
N ARG A 269 -7.21 -4.67 -12.54
CA ARG A 269 -6.73 -5.50 -13.65
C ARG A 269 -7.15 -6.97 -13.52
N LEU A 270 -7.20 -7.50 -12.30
CA LEU A 270 -7.53 -8.90 -12.05
C LEU A 270 -9.03 -9.18 -12.06
N PHE A 271 -9.83 -8.26 -11.51
CA PHE A 271 -11.25 -8.47 -11.26
C PHE A 271 -12.20 -7.67 -12.18
N GLY A 272 -11.67 -6.67 -12.88
CA GLY A 272 -12.45 -5.77 -13.74
C GLY A 272 -13.20 -4.66 -12.97
N PRO A 273 -13.69 -3.65 -13.70
CA PRO A 273 -14.28 -2.43 -13.12
C PRO A 273 -15.62 -2.67 -12.41
N GLU A 274 -16.30 -3.79 -12.69
CA GLU A 274 -17.57 -4.15 -12.04
C GLU A 274 -17.40 -4.48 -10.55
N MET A 275 -16.22 -4.99 -10.17
CA MET A 275 -15.90 -5.42 -8.82
C MET A 275 -14.95 -4.45 -8.11
N VAL A 276 -14.06 -3.82 -8.86
CA VAL A 276 -13.01 -2.94 -8.33
C VAL A 276 -13.03 -1.62 -9.08
N GLU A 277 -13.39 -0.55 -8.38
CA GLU A 277 -13.26 0.81 -8.86
C GLU A 277 -11.82 1.30 -8.63
N HIS A 278 -11.07 1.55 -9.71
CA HIS A 278 -9.72 2.12 -9.60
C HIS A 278 -9.78 3.65 -9.56
N ARG A 279 -9.38 4.23 -8.42
CA ARG A 279 -9.17 5.66 -8.24
C ARG A 279 -7.70 5.97 -8.36
N ARG A 280 -7.30 6.38 -9.56
CA ARG A 280 -5.90 6.66 -9.88
C ARG A 280 -5.37 7.84 -9.06
N ILE A 281 -4.31 7.58 -8.30
CA ILE A 281 -3.48 8.64 -7.72
C ILE A 281 -2.48 9.09 -8.80
N SER A 282 -2.77 10.21 -9.46
CA SER A 282 -1.91 10.74 -10.52
C SER A 282 -0.77 11.61 -9.95
N GLN A 283 0.26 11.86 -10.77
CA GLN A 283 1.28 12.85 -10.43
C GLN A 283 0.69 14.27 -10.36
N ASP A 284 -0.32 14.56 -11.18
CA ASP A 284 -1.07 15.82 -11.12
C ASP A 284 -1.84 15.97 -9.81
N PHE A 285 -2.42 14.88 -9.27
CA PHE A 285 -2.99 14.87 -7.93
C PHE A 285 -1.92 15.19 -6.87
N MET A 286 -0.73 14.60 -6.97
CA MET A 286 0.39 14.93 -6.08
C MET A 286 0.87 16.40 -6.22
N ASN A 287 0.67 17.02 -7.39
CA ASN A 287 1.00 18.42 -7.66
C ASN A 287 -0.12 19.39 -7.19
N MET A 288 -1.39 19.01 -7.33
CA MET A 288 -2.56 19.73 -6.82
C MET A 288 -2.57 19.83 -5.29
N MET A 289 -1.78 19.00 -4.59
CA MET A 289 -1.50 19.16 -3.16
C MET A 289 -0.84 20.50 -2.79
N GLY A 290 -0.31 21.25 -3.77
CA GLY A 290 0.20 22.60 -3.56
C GLY A 290 -0.88 23.69 -3.52
N SER A 291 -2.10 23.43 -3.99
CA SER A 291 -3.16 24.43 -4.17
C SER A 291 -4.29 24.36 -3.13
N GLY A 292 -4.16 23.57 -2.06
CA GLY A 292 -5.09 23.55 -0.93
C GLY A 292 -6.45 22.91 -1.21
N ASP A 293 -7.25 23.49 -2.11
CA ASP A 293 -8.67 23.18 -2.27
C ASP A 293 -8.91 21.86 -3.03
N GLY A 294 -8.22 21.64 -4.16
CA GLY A 294 -8.40 20.43 -4.99
C GLY A 294 -7.98 19.12 -4.31
N PHE A 295 -7.18 19.19 -3.24
CA PHE A 295 -6.86 18.02 -2.42
C PHE A 295 -8.06 17.51 -1.63
N TYR A 296 -8.83 18.42 -1.02
CA TYR A 296 -10.00 18.07 -0.22
C TYR A 296 -11.16 17.61 -1.11
N GLU A 297 -11.39 18.27 -2.25
CA GLU A 297 -12.45 17.90 -3.20
C GLU A 297 -12.33 16.43 -3.67
N PHE A 298 -11.10 15.95 -3.92
CA PHE A 298 -10.87 14.56 -4.30
C PHE A 298 -11.31 13.58 -3.20
N TRP A 299 -10.96 13.88 -1.96
CA TRP A 299 -11.27 13.01 -0.83
C TRP A 299 -12.72 13.17 -0.34
N ASP A 300 -13.37 14.31 -0.56
CA ASP A 300 -14.79 14.52 -0.23
C ASP A 300 -15.71 13.52 -0.94
N LEU A 301 -15.27 12.96 -2.07
CA LEU A 301 -15.96 11.86 -2.75
C LEU A 301 -16.12 10.62 -1.86
N ILE A 302 -15.23 10.38 -0.90
CA ILE A 302 -15.29 9.21 -0.01
C ILE A 302 -16.39 9.36 1.05
N GLY A 303 -16.67 10.58 1.54
CA GLY A 303 -17.56 10.82 2.68
C GLY A 303 -18.96 10.19 2.53
N PRO A 304 -19.71 10.52 1.46
CA PRO A 304 -21.02 9.91 1.19
C PRO A 304 -20.99 8.39 1.00
N GLU A 305 -19.83 7.83 0.62
CA GLU A 305 -19.65 6.39 0.43
C GLU A 305 -19.45 5.66 1.75
N LEU A 306 -18.71 6.28 2.68
CA LEU A 306 -18.52 5.77 4.03
C LEU A 306 -19.84 5.66 4.79
N GLN A 307 -20.76 6.60 4.55
CA GLN A 307 -22.11 6.52 5.10
C GLN A 307 -22.78 5.21 4.64
N ARG A 308 -22.85 4.95 3.33
CA ARG A 308 -23.48 3.75 2.75
C ARG A 308 -22.82 2.44 3.21
N GLY A 309 -21.49 2.43 3.29
CA GLY A 309 -20.69 1.25 3.62
C GLY A 309 -20.72 0.17 2.54
N GLY A 310 -20.40 -1.08 2.93
CA GLY A 310 -20.42 -2.25 2.05
C GLY A 310 -19.22 -2.33 1.11
N ARG A 311 -18.12 -1.67 1.48
CA ARG A 311 -16.94 -1.47 0.63
C ARG A 311 -15.65 -1.83 1.33
N LEU A 312 -14.69 -2.27 0.55
CA LEU A 312 -13.29 -2.36 0.93
C LEU A 312 -12.49 -1.28 0.20
N TYR A 313 -11.66 -0.56 0.94
CA TYR A 313 -10.73 0.42 0.42
C TYR A 313 -9.31 -0.13 0.47
N ASP A 314 -8.70 -0.40 -0.70
CA ASP A 314 -7.29 -0.82 -0.82
C ASP A 314 -6.46 0.44 -1.11
N PHE A 315 -5.67 0.88 -0.13
CA PHE A 315 -4.80 2.04 -0.31
C PHE A 315 -3.40 1.57 -0.69
N GLY A 316 -2.84 2.14 -1.74
CA GLY A 316 -1.44 1.96 -2.15
C GLY A 316 -0.43 2.56 -1.18
N GLY A 317 0.84 2.53 -1.55
CA GLY A 317 1.91 3.13 -0.74
C GLY A 317 1.79 4.64 -0.61
N ASN A 318 2.05 5.18 0.58
CA ASN A 318 2.03 6.61 0.93
C ASN A 318 0.68 7.34 0.73
N ILE A 319 -0.43 6.60 0.59
CA ILE A 319 -1.76 7.19 0.37
C ILE A 319 -2.52 7.41 1.69
N SER A 320 -2.31 6.53 2.68
CA SER A 320 -3.01 6.60 3.97
C SER A 320 -2.83 7.94 4.67
N GLN A 321 -1.62 8.50 4.63
CA GLN A 321 -1.35 9.80 5.26
C GLN A 321 -2.31 10.89 4.75
N TRP A 322 -2.61 10.91 3.45
CA TRP A 322 -3.49 11.90 2.85
C TRP A 322 -4.94 11.71 3.28
N PHE A 323 -5.41 10.47 3.31
CA PHE A 323 -6.72 10.15 3.84
C PHE A 323 -6.88 10.61 5.29
N PHE A 324 -5.89 10.33 6.15
CA PHE A 324 -5.95 10.76 7.54
C PHE A 324 -5.94 12.28 7.68
N ASN A 325 -5.12 12.99 6.90
CA ASN A 325 -5.10 14.45 6.93
C ASN A 325 -6.46 15.04 6.52
N TRP A 326 -7.11 14.48 5.49
CA TRP A 326 -8.48 14.85 5.12
C TRP A 326 -9.45 14.53 6.26
N ALA A 327 -9.41 13.31 6.82
CA ALA A 327 -10.31 12.90 7.89
C ALA A 327 -10.21 13.80 9.13
N GLU A 328 -9.00 14.23 9.50
CA GLU A 328 -8.74 15.10 10.66
C GLU A 328 -9.33 16.51 10.51
N VAL A 329 -9.51 17.01 9.28
CA VAL A 329 -9.97 18.40 9.04
C VAL A 329 -11.36 18.51 8.42
N SER A 330 -11.87 17.44 7.79
CA SER A 330 -13.14 17.43 7.04
C SER A 330 -14.34 16.93 7.85
N GLY A 331 -14.22 16.81 9.17
CA GLY A 331 -15.30 16.30 10.03
C GLY A 331 -15.62 14.84 9.73
N PHE A 332 -14.63 13.94 9.78
CA PHE A 332 -14.81 12.52 9.49
C PHE A 332 -15.96 11.88 10.28
N ASP A 333 -16.10 12.29 11.54
CA ASP A 333 -17.16 11.89 12.47
C ASP A 333 -18.58 12.19 11.95
N TYR A 334 -18.75 13.23 11.12
CA TYR A 334 -20.02 13.50 10.44
C TYR A 334 -20.48 12.33 9.55
N TYR A 335 -19.53 11.61 8.93
CA TYR A 335 -19.85 10.52 8.01
C TYR A 335 -20.00 9.17 8.72
N VAL A 336 -19.23 8.94 9.79
CA VAL A 336 -19.06 7.59 10.37
C VAL A 336 -19.27 7.52 11.88
N GLY A 337 -19.59 8.64 12.55
CA GLY A 337 -19.64 8.74 14.00
C GLY A 337 -18.28 8.46 14.62
N ASP A 338 -18.27 7.70 15.72
CA ASP A 338 -17.03 7.26 16.38
C ASP A 338 -16.34 6.09 15.65
N GLY A 339 -16.90 5.64 14.52
CA GLY A 339 -16.32 4.62 13.66
C GLY A 339 -16.75 3.19 13.96
N GLU A 340 -17.87 2.96 14.66
CA GLU A 340 -18.33 1.61 15.06
C GLU A 340 -18.50 0.63 13.88
N ARG A 341 -18.73 1.16 12.67
CA ARG A 341 -18.92 0.40 11.43
C ARG A 341 -17.64 0.26 10.60
N LEU A 342 -16.52 0.76 11.10
CA LEU A 342 -15.25 0.75 10.38
C LEU A 342 -14.34 -0.35 10.91
N THR A 343 -13.68 -1.05 9.99
CA THR A 343 -12.59 -1.96 10.29
C THR A 343 -11.34 -1.49 9.54
N PHE A 344 -10.27 -1.19 10.27
CA PHE A 344 -8.97 -0.84 9.69
C PHE A 344 -8.01 -2.02 9.85
N MET A 345 -7.60 -2.59 8.73
CA MET A 345 -6.61 -3.66 8.66
C MET A 345 -5.27 -3.08 8.20
N VAL A 346 -4.25 -3.20 9.07
CA VAL A 346 -2.92 -2.64 8.87
C VAL A 346 -1.91 -3.77 8.72
N PRO A 347 -1.57 -4.17 7.48
CA PRO A 347 -0.54 -5.17 7.26
C PRO A 347 0.86 -4.60 7.53
N VAL A 348 1.68 -5.40 8.20
CA VAL A 348 3.09 -5.11 8.49
C VAL A 348 3.96 -6.31 8.19
N THR A 349 5.23 -6.09 7.85
CA THR A 349 6.27 -7.13 7.81
C THR A 349 7.26 -6.92 8.96
N VAL A 350 8.21 -7.84 9.13
CA VAL A 350 9.28 -7.74 10.13
C VAL A 350 10.29 -6.61 9.85
N ASP A 351 10.16 -5.89 8.73
CA ASP A 351 10.98 -4.71 8.40
C ASP A 351 10.68 -3.56 9.38
N LEU A 352 11.72 -2.96 9.97
CA LEU A 352 11.58 -1.93 11.00
C LEU A 352 10.73 -0.74 10.52
N ALA A 353 10.92 -0.30 9.27
CA ALA A 353 10.13 0.78 8.69
C ALA A 353 8.65 0.38 8.58
N SER A 354 8.35 -0.86 8.17
CA SER A 354 6.99 -1.38 8.12
C SER A 354 6.33 -1.45 9.49
N LEU A 355 7.05 -1.87 10.52
CA LEU A 355 6.55 -1.95 11.89
C LEU A 355 6.22 -0.54 12.41
N SER A 356 7.17 0.38 12.27
CA SER A 356 7.01 1.77 12.73
C SER A 356 5.82 2.46 12.07
N THR A 357 5.72 2.41 10.73
CA THR A 357 4.58 3.04 10.02
C THR A 357 3.26 2.37 10.34
N GLY A 358 3.24 1.04 10.51
CA GLY A 358 2.04 0.30 10.88
C GLY A 358 1.51 0.67 12.27
N MET A 359 2.39 0.78 13.26
CA MET A 359 1.99 1.18 14.62
C MET A 359 1.48 2.62 14.66
N ALA A 360 2.19 3.56 14.01
CA ALA A 360 1.73 4.95 13.90
C ALA A 360 0.37 5.06 13.19
N THR A 361 0.13 4.23 12.18
CA THR A 361 -1.15 4.14 11.49
C THR A 361 -2.28 3.71 12.44
N LEU A 362 -2.06 2.68 13.25
CA LEU A 362 -3.04 2.20 14.23
C LEU A 362 -3.38 3.24 15.31
N GLU A 363 -2.40 4.06 15.69
CA GLU A 363 -2.59 5.17 16.62
C GLU A 363 -3.42 6.30 15.99
N ARG A 364 -3.15 6.67 14.74
CA ARG A 364 -3.97 7.66 14.03
C ARG A 364 -5.42 7.21 13.86
N VAL A 365 -5.64 5.93 13.57
CA VAL A 365 -7.00 5.36 13.51
C VAL A 365 -7.73 5.56 14.84
N ALA A 366 -7.07 5.31 15.98
CA ALA A 366 -7.69 5.49 17.29
C ALA A 366 -8.09 6.94 17.58
N THR A 367 -7.37 7.90 17.00
CA THR A 367 -7.70 9.33 17.12
C THR A 367 -8.92 9.71 16.28
N ILE A 368 -8.98 9.30 15.02
CA ILE A 368 -10.06 9.72 14.11
C ILE A 368 -11.33 8.86 14.21
N ALA A 369 -11.21 7.64 14.73
CA ALA A 369 -12.29 6.66 14.78
C ALA A 369 -12.13 5.77 16.02
N PRO A 370 -12.36 6.31 17.23
CA PRO A 370 -12.01 5.65 18.50
C PRO A 370 -12.72 4.32 18.75
N LYS A 371 -13.87 4.07 18.11
CA LYS A 371 -14.61 2.80 18.21
C LYS A 371 -14.45 1.91 16.97
N ALA A 372 -13.60 2.29 16.02
CA ALA A 372 -13.32 1.44 14.89
C ALA A 372 -12.55 0.19 15.31
N LYS A 373 -12.85 -0.93 14.64
CA LYS A 373 -12.11 -2.16 14.82
C LYS A 373 -10.75 -2.03 14.18
N ARG A 374 -9.69 -2.13 14.99
CA ARG A 374 -8.30 -2.07 14.54
C ARG A 374 -7.73 -3.48 14.46
N VAL A 375 -7.18 -3.85 13.31
CA VAL A 375 -6.61 -5.18 13.06
C VAL A 375 -5.19 -5.02 12.55
N LEU A 376 -4.21 -5.46 13.33
CA LEU A 376 -2.83 -5.60 12.91
C LEU A 376 -2.69 -6.93 12.16
N VAL A 377 -2.18 -6.88 10.93
CA VAL A 377 -1.97 -8.08 10.10
C VAL A 377 -0.47 -8.34 9.98
N GLU A 378 0.02 -9.34 10.71
CA GLU A 378 1.43 -9.75 10.67
C GLU A 378 1.70 -10.59 9.41
N ASN A 379 2.23 -9.95 8.37
CA ASN A 379 2.58 -10.60 7.11
C ASN A 379 4.01 -11.19 7.18
N GLY A 380 4.09 -12.50 7.36
CA GLY A 380 5.33 -13.24 7.54
C GLY A 380 6.18 -13.43 6.27
N PHE A 381 5.85 -12.76 5.16
CA PHE A 381 6.56 -12.93 3.89
C PHE A 381 8.06 -12.59 3.97
N SER A 382 8.44 -11.64 4.82
CA SER A 382 9.85 -11.24 5.01
C SER A 382 10.53 -11.96 6.18
N GLY A 383 9.86 -12.88 6.86
CA GLY A 383 10.39 -13.60 8.02
C GLY A 383 9.35 -13.78 9.13
N PRO A 384 9.60 -14.70 10.08
CA PRO A 384 8.68 -14.96 11.18
C PRO A 384 8.70 -13.84 12.22
N PHE A 385 7.55 -13.52 12.81
CA PHE A 385 7.43 -12.51 13.86
C PHE A 385 7.94 -12.98 15.24
N SER A 386 8.17 -14.29 15.41
CA SER A 386 8.75 -14.84 16.65
C SER A 386 10.14 -14.27 16.97
N GLN A 387 10.88 -13.83 15.96
CA GLN A 387 12.18 -13.16 16.16
C GLN A 387 12.07 -11.79 16.84
N LEU A 388 10.85 -11.25 16.97
CA LEU A 388 10.59 -9.92 17.54
C LEU A 388 9.97 -9.99 18.94
N GLU A 389 9.86 -11.17 19.57
CA GLU A 389 9.18 -11.35 20.87
C GLU A 389 9.72 -10.43 21.98
N ASP A 390 11.02 -10.16 22.00
CA ASP A 390 11.66 -9.28 23.00
C ASP A 390 11.75 -7.80 22.59
N SER A 391 11.22 -7.45 21.41
CA SER A 391 11.36 -6.11 20.83
C SER A 391 10.38 -5.08 21.43
N GLN A 392 10.69 -3.80 21.22
CA GLN A 392 9.77 -2.67 21.47
C GLN A 392 8.42 -2.87 20.76
N TYR A 393 8.45 -3.41 19.54
CA TYR A 393 7.24 -3.72 18.77
C TYR A 393 6.36 -4.74 19.49
N ALA A 394 6.91 -5.85 19.98
CA ALA A 394 6.13 -6.87 20.69
C ALA A 394 5.51 -6.33 21.98
N ARG A 395 6.24 -5.49 22.72
CA ARG A 395 5.73 -4.82 23.93
C ARG A 395 4.57 -3.88 23.61
N ARG A 396 4.72 -3.00 22.61
CA ARG A 396 3.65 -2.07 22.19
C ARG A 396 2.45 -2.82 21.62
N LYS A 397 2.66 -3.86 20.82
CA LYS A 397 1.60 -4.75 20.33
C LYS A 397 0.81 -5.36 21.49
N ALA A 398 1.49 -5.93 22.48
CA ALA A 398 0.84 -6.51 23.65
C ALA A 398 0.00 -5.48 24.42
N GLU A 399 0.53 -4.27 24.62
CA GLU A 399 -0.20 -3.18 25.26
C GLU A 399 -1.48 -2.81 24.48
N MET A 400 -1.38 -2.62 23.17
CA MET A 400 -2.54 -2.29 22.33
C MET A 400 -3.61 -3.40 22.34
N VAL A 401 -3.20 -4.67 22.38
CA VAL A 401 -4.12 -5.81 22.47
C VAL A 401 -4.86 -5.81 23.80
N GLU A 402 -4.14 -5.69 24.92
CA GLU A 402 -4.71 -5.81 26.26
C GLU A 402 -5.55 -4.58 26.65
N ARG A 403 -5.06 -3.38 26.35
CA ARG A 403 -5.66 -2.13 26.85
C ARG A 403 -6.57 -1.44 25.86
N GLU A 404 -6.31 -1.62 24.57
CA GLU A 404 -6.99 -0.86 23.52
C GLU A 404 -7.82 -1.72 22.56
N GLY A 405 -7.90 -3.04 22.80
CA GLY A 405 -8.71 -3.97 22.02
C GLY A 405 -8.21 -4.17 20.58
N LEU A 406 -6.91 -4.03 20.33
CA LEU A 406 -6.32 -4.33 19.02
C LEU A 406 -6.47 -5.82 18.70
N HIS A 407 -6.97 -6.13 17.51
CA HIS A 407 -6.97 -7.49 16.99
C HIS A 407 -5.66 -7.76 16.25
N VAL A 408 -5.11 -8.97 16.39
CA VAL A 408 -3.93 -9.39 15.64
C VAL A 408 -4.26 -10.66 14.86
N ILE A 409 -3.96 -10.66 13.57
CA ILE A 409 -4.02 -11.86 12.73
C ILE A 409 -2.70 -12.06 12.01
N SER A 410 -2.32 -13.32 11.76
CA SER A 410 -1.10 -13.66 11.03
C SER A 410 -1.43 -14.07 9.59
N MET A 411 -0.68 -13.52 8.65
CA MET A 411 -0.69 -13.91 7.25
C MET A 411 0.64 -14.58 6.91
N ASN A 412 0.68 -15.89 7.07
CA ASN A 412 1.88 -16.69 6.76
C ASN A 412 2.14 -16.69 5.25
N PRO A 413 3.41 -16.76 4.79
CA PRO A 413 3.70 -16.89 3.37
C PRO A 413 3.25 -18.24 2.83
N CYS A 414 2.77 -18.26 1.59
CA CYS A 414 2.49 -19.51 0.89
C CYS A 414 3.82 -20.18 0.48
N SER A 415 4.12 -21.33 1.08
CA SER A 415 5.34 -22.11 0.82
C SER A 415 5.20 -23.13 -0.32
N ALA A 416 4.05 -23.15 -1.01
CA ALA A 416 3.79 -24.12 -2.06
C ALA A 416 4.75 -23.91 -3.24
N PRO A 417 5.39 -24.96 -3.79
CA PRO A 417 6.26 -24.85 -4.96
C PRO A 417 5.59 -24.22 -6.19
N ALA A 418 4.27 -24.42 -6.31
CA ALA A 418 3.45 -23.82 -7.35
C ALA A 418 3.32 -22.29 -7.25
N TRP A 419 3.47 -21.71 -6.06
CA TRP A 419 2.99 -20.37 -5.75
C TRP A 419 3.59 -19.30 -6.67
N ALA A 420 4.88 -19.41 -7.00
CA ALA A 420 5.55 -18.48 -7.91
C ALA A 420 4.91 -18.39 -9.31
N ARG A 421 4.24 -19.48 -9.77
CA ARG A 421 3.51 -19.50 -11.05
C ARG A 421 2.07 -19.01 -10.92
N LEU A 422 1.57 -18.86 -9.69
CA LEU A 422 0.18 -18.51 -9.40
C LEU A 422 -0.01 -17.06 -8.93
N THR A 423 1.06 -16.29 -8.75
CA THR A 423 1.00 -14.91 -8.21
C THR A 423 0.16 -13.94 -9.06
N GLY A 424 -0.03 -14.22 -10.34
CA GLY A 424 -0.90 -13.45 -11.25
C GLY A 424 -2.34 -13.96 -11.35
N HIS A 425 -2.68 -15.06 -10.69
CA HIS A 425 -4.02 -15.63 -10.71
C HIS A 425 -4.87 -15.08 -9.58
N ARG A 426 -6.19 -15.06 -9.80
CA ARG A 426 -7.12 -14.72 -8.72
C ARG A 426 -7.17 -15.83 -7.68
N LEU A 427 -7.19 -15.47 -6.40
CA LEU A 427 -7.17 -16.42 -5.30
C LEU A 427 -8.45 -17.28 -5.26
N ASP A 428 -9.60 -16.75 -5.68
CA ASP A 428 -10.83 -17.54 -5.79
C ASP A 428 -10.74 -18.59 -6.90
N GLN A 429 -10.05 -18.29 -8.01
CA GLN A 429 -9.79 -19.26 -9.07
C GLN A 429 -8.78 -20.32 -8.60
N VAL A 430 -7.69 -19.89 -7.96
CA VAL A 430 -6.67 -20.78 -7.37
C VAL A 430 -7.30 -21.75 -6.37
N ALA A 431 -8.28 -21.29 -5.58
CA ALA A 431 -9.01 -22.14 -4.64
C ALA A 431 -9.81 -23.29 -5.29
N THR A 432 -10.07 -23.20 -6.60
CA THR A 432 -10.83 -24.19 -7.38
C THR A 432 -9.97 -24.98 -8.37
N MET A 433 -8.67 -24.70 -8.45
CA MET A 433 -7.77 -25.37 -9.38
C MET A 433 -7.62 -26.85 -9.06
N THR A 434 -7.57 -27.66 -10.11
CA THR A 434 -7.31 -29.09 -10.01
C THR A 434 -5.82 -29.39 -10.19
N ARG A 435 -5.43 -30.63 -9.91
CA ARG A 435 -4.06 -31.10 -10.17
C ARG A 435 -3.73 -30.97 -11.65
N GLU A 436 -4.69 -31.30 -12.51
CA GLU A 436 -4.58 -31.25 -13.95
C GLU A 436 -4.33 -29.81 -14.44
N ASP A 437 -4.91 -28.80 -13.79
CA ASP A 437 -4.67 -27.39 -14.13
C ASP A 437 -3.23 -26.96 -13.82
N LEU A 438 -2.68 -27.39 -12.68
CA LEU A 438 -1.28 -27.14 -12.35
C LEU A 438 -0.30 -27.90 -13.26
N VAL A 439 -0.69 -29.09 -13.72
CA VAL A 439 0.10 -29.84 -14.71
C VAL A 439 0.15 -29.08 -16.04
N LYS A 440 -0.95 -28.47 -16.48
CA LYS A 440 -0.97 -27.60 -17.68
C LYS A 440 -0.07 -26.37 -17.51
N LEU A 441 0.15 -25.91 -16.28
CA LEU A 441 1.11 -24.84 -15.95
C LEU A 441 2.57 -25.35 -15.86
N GLY A 442 2.84 -26.58 -16.30
CA GLY A 442 4.18 -27.15 -16.41
C GLY A 442 4.69 -27.84 -15.15
N MET A 443 3.81 -28.18 -14.19
CA MET A 443 4.21 -28.94 -13.00
C MET A 443 4.11 -30.44 -13.24
N THR A 444 5.00 -31.20 -12.59
CA THR A 444 4.84 -32.66 -12.56
C THR A 444 3.65 -33.01 -11.65
N PRO A 445 2.91 -34.10 -11.92
CA PRO A 445 1.74 -34.47 -11.12
C PRO A 445 1.99 -34.56 -9.59
N PRO A 446 3.13 -35.09 -9.11
CA PRO A 446 3.43 -35.09 -7.68
C PRO A 446 3.62 -33.68 -7.08
N VAL A 447 4.28 -32.78 -7.80
CA VAL A 447 4.50 -31.39 -7.37
C VAL A 447 3.19 -30.61 -7.35
N ALA A 448 2.36 -30.78 -8.38
CA ALA A 448 1.01 -30.21 -8.44
C ALA A 448 0.18 -30.65 -7.22
N SER A 449 0.19 -31.94 -6.92
CA SER A 449 -0.59 -32.52 -5.81
C SER A 449 -0.17 -31.96 -4.45
N ARG A 450 1.15 -31.95 -4.15
CA ARG A 450 1.65 -31.36 -2.89
C ARG A 450 1.39 -29.87 -2.80
N SER A 451 1.49 -29.14 -3.91
CA SER A 451 1.24 -27.71 -3.94
C SER A 451 -0.22 -27.36 -3.62
N LEU A 452 -1.19 -28.11 -4.15
CA LEU A 452 -2.61 -27.89 -3.84
C LEU A 452 -2.91 -28.08 -2.37
N ILE A 453 -2.32 -29.08 -1.72
CA ILE A 453 -2.51 -29.31 -0.27
C ILE A 453 -2.08 -28.05 0.51
N VAL A 454 -0.88 -27.54 0.22
CA VAL A 454 -0.34 -26.35 0.91
C VAL A 454 -1.16 -25.10 0.59
N ILE A 455 -1.53 -24.88 -0.68
CA ILE A 455 -2.33 -23.72 -1.11
C ILE A 455 -3.71 -23.74 -0.47
N HIS A 456 -4.40 -24.89 -0.48
CA HIS A 456 -5.73 -24.99 0.11
C HIS A 456 -5.71 -24.79 1.62
N GLU A 457 -4.68 -25.28 2.31
CA GLU A 457 -4.51 -25.02 3.74
C GLU A 457 -4.25 -23.53 4.03
N TRP A 458 -3.37 -22.91 3.24
CA TRP A 458 -3.07 -21.49 3.34
C TRP A 458 -4.31 -20.61 3.11
N LEU A 459 -5.07 -20.88 2.04
CA LEU A 459 -6.31 -20.19 1.74
C LEU A 459 -7.38 -20.42 2.82
N ARG A 460 -7.51 -21.65 3.32
CA ARG A 460 -8.45 -22.00 4.40
C ARG A 460 -8.14 -21.22 5.67
N THR A 461 -6.88 -21.19 6.09
CA THR A 461 -6.43 -20.47 7.28
C THR A 461 -6.73 -18.98 7.16
N MET A 462 -6.37 -18.36 6.03
CA MET A 462 -6.67 -16.95 5.80
C MET A 462 -8.18 -16.67 5.78
N ARG A 463 -8.96 -17.54 5.14
CA ARG A 463 -10.42 -17.41 5.11
C ARG A 463 -11.02 -17.44 6.52
N GLN A 464 -10.61 -18.39 7.36
CA GLN A 464 -11.08 -18.51 8.74
C GLN A 464 -10.74 -17.26 9.56
N SER A 465 -9.54 -16.70 9.38
CA SER A 465 -9.12 -15.47 10.05
C SER A 465 -9.89 -14.23 9.58
N LEU A 466 -10.24 -14.14 8.29
CA LEU A 466 -10.83 -12.94 7.69
C LEU A 466 -12.37 -12.93 7.70
N SER A 467 -13.00 -14.09 7.66
CA SER A 467 -14.47 -14.25 7.59
C SER A 467 -15.22 -13.47 8.69
N PRO A 468 -14.78 -13.45 9.97
CA PRO A 468 -15.47 -12.67 11.00
C PRO A 468 -15.57 -11.17 10.69
N TYR A 469 -14.53 -10.59 10.09
CA TYR A 469 -14.50 -9.16 9.75
C TYR A 469 -15.39 -8.85 8.55
N LEU A 470 -15.43 -9.74 7.56
CA LEU A 470 -16.32 -9.61 6.40
C LEU A 470 -17.78 -9.77 6.81
N HIS A 471 -18.09 -10.72 7.71
CA HIS A 471 -19.44 -10.87 8.23
C HIS A 471 -19.86 -9.67 9.08
N ASP A 472 -18.99 -9.16 9.93
CA ASP A 472 -19.28 -7.96 10.72
C ASP A 472 -19.54 -6.74 9.83
N ALA A 473 -18.76 -6.57 8.75
CA ALA A 473 -18.93 -5.46 7.82
C ALA A 473 -20.13 -5.65 6.87
N LEU A 474 -20.41 -6.86 6.40
CA LEU A 474 -21.33 -7.10 5.27
C LEU A 474 -22.62 -7.82 5.65
N ARG A 475 -22.68 -8.54 6.78
CA ARG A 475 -23.95 -9.11 7.24
C ARG A 475 -24.74 -8.05 7.98
N GLN A 476 -25.95 -7.83 7.47
CA GLN A 476 -26.97 -7.04 8.15
C GLN A 476 -27.21 -7.63 9.53
N THR A 477 -26.77 -6.96 10.60
CA THR A 477 -27.29 -7.26 11.93
C THR A 477 -28.77 -6.92 11.90
N GLY A 478 -29.60 -7.97 11.91
CA GLY A 478 -31.04 -7.82 12.04
C GLY A 478 -31.30 -7.03 13.32
N GLY A 479 -31.78 -5.79 13.18
CA GLY A 479 -32.19 -4.99 14.32
C GLY A 479 -33.09 -5.82 15.21
N VAL A 480 -32.72 -5.93 16.49
CA VAL A 480 -33.53 -6.54 17.54
C VAL A 480 -34.95 -6.04 17.33
N ALA A 481 -35.86 -6.96 17.01
CA ALA A 481 -37.27 -6.66 16.81
C ALA A 481 -37.73 -5.80 17.98
N ALA A 482 -38.09 -4.55 17.69
CA ALA A 482 -38.73 -3.69 18.66
C ALA A 482 -39.90 -4.49 19.24
N LYS A 483 -39.81 -4.81 20.54
CA LYS A 483 -40.91 -5.44 21.29
C LYS A 483 -42.16 -4.61 20.99
N THR A 484 -43.08 -5.19 20.23
CA THR A 484 -44.44 -4.72 20.12
C THR A 484 -45.05 -4.84 21.51
N GLY A 485 -45.02 -3.74 22.25
CA GLY A 485 -45.77 -3.56 23.48
C GLY A 485 -47.26 -3.67 23.17
N ARG A 486 -47.93 -4.51 23.96
CA ARG A 486 -49.38 -4.61 24.04
C ARG A 486 -50.03 -3.30 24.42
#